data_AF-A0A495WHH9-F1
#
_entry.id   AF-A0A495WHH9-F1
#
_cell.length_a   1.000
_cell.length_b   1.000
_cell.length_c   1.000
_cell.angle_alpha   90.00
_cell.angle_beta   90.00
_cell.angle_gamma   90.00
#
_symmetry.space_group_name_H-M   'P 1'
#
loop_
_entity.id
_entity.type
_entity.pdbx_description
1 polymer ?
#
loop_
_entity_poly.entity_id
_entity_poly.type
_entity_poly.pdbx_seq_one_letter_code
_entity_poly.pdbx_strand_id
1 'polypeptide(L)'
;MNKNIILSVFLFLFFVTLRAQKAQEIPLQEYSPVGVIPDWVEEKVSVEEFQLWKTMSSVYQVDYNFLKQEISFDKKKSLYEDIVKPLCAAIKKGECQNEKGQLFTINLFSNRDTSVHWEREILFRINEHIRFCKEKSVIYQAKNAEKTDLECSIWYTYDTIKEECHILKCDIVSIAPFSSFNPVLNVSYEKESKWISVNYVGCFYYLDKLKNEQSVSLRGDFVLKLE
;
A
#
# COMPACT_ATOMS: atom_id res chain seq x y z
N MET A 1 46.43 -50.69 -10.26
CA MET A 1 47.36 -49.56 -10.03
C MET A 1 46.63 -48.30 -10.43
N ASN A 2 46.33 -47.45 -9.44
CA ASN A 2 45.98 -46.01 -9.51
C ASN A 2 44.81 -45.56 -10.40
N LYS A 3 43.92 -44.65 -10.00
CA LYS A 3 43.60 -43.95 -8.74
C LYS A 3 42.39 -43.07 -9.12
N ASN A 4 41.53 -42.75 -8.15
CA ASN A 4 40.52 -41.68 -8.18
C ASN A 4 39.11 -42.05 -8.66
N ILE A 5 38.44 -42.80 -7.78
CA ILE A 5 37.04 -42.57 -7.41
C ILE A 5 36.92 -41.13 -6.92
N ILE A 6 36.31 -40.24 -7.71
CA ILE A 6 35.58 -39.04 -7.25
C ILE A 6 34.51 -38.79 -8.33
N LEU A 7 33.43 -39.58 -8.37
CA LEU A 7 32.14 -39.16 -7.82
C LEU A 7 32.12 -37.67 -7.42
N SER A 8 32.05 -36.78 -8.41
CA SER A 8 31.75 -35.37 -8.20
C SER A 8 30.25 -35.20 -7.85
N VAL A 9 29.83 -35.88 -6.78
CA VAL A 9 28.83 -35.37 -5.85
C VAL A 9 29.50 -34.14 -5.26
N PHE A 10 29.34 -33.01 -5.95
CA PHE A 10 29.76 -31.73 -5.40
C PHE A 10 28.91 -31.53 -4.17
N LEU A 11 29.55 -31.74 -3.03
CA LEU A 11 29.09 -31.53 -1.68
C LEU A 11 28.21 -30.27 -1.65
N PHE A 12 26.91 -30.49 -1.69
CA PHE A 12 25.91 -29.49 -1.38
C PHE A 12 25.87 -29.35 0.14
N LEU A 13 26.98 -28.90 0.72
CA LEU A 13 27.05 -28.55 2.13
C LEU A 13 27.90 -27.29 2.29
N PHE A 14 27.17 -26.23 2.63
CA PHE A 14 27.59 -25.26 3.64
C PHE A 14 28.80 -24.39 3.30
N PHE A 15 28.57 -23.39 2.45
CA PHE A 15 28.77 -22.00 2.87
C PHE A 15 27.68 -21.14 2.21
N VAL A 16 26.45 -21.28 2.71
CA VAL A 16 25.54 -20.12 2.74
C VAL A 16 26.19 -19.16 3.72
N THR A 17 27.08 -18.29 3.24
CA THR A 17 27.36 -17.05 3.97
C THR A 17 26.08 -16.23 3.88
N LEU A 18 25.19 -16.51 4.83
CA LEU A 18 24.08 -15.67 5.23
C LEU A 18 24.71 -14.37 5.75
N ARG A 19 25.16 -13.49 4.85
CA ARG A 19 25.19 -12.07 5.19
C ARG A 19 23.76 -11.62 5.08
N ALA A 20 23.04 -11.78 6.19
CA ALA A 20 21.85 -11.01 6.50
C ALA A 20 22.26 -9.53 6.52
N GLN A 21 22.36 -8.92 5.34
CA GLN A 21 22.28 -7.49 5.23
C GLN A 21 20.80 -7.18 5.36
N LYS A 22 20.47 -6.66 6.54
CA LYS A 22 19.18 -6.13 6.94
C LYS A 22 18.55 -5.45 5.72
N ALA A 23 17.69 -6.18 5.01
CA ALA A 23 16.60 -5.57 4.28
C ALA A 23 15.99 -4.60 5.29
N GLN A 24 15.63 -3.39 4.87
CA GLN A 24 14.76 -2.61 5.72
C GLN A 24 13.55 -3.50 5.97
N GLU A 25 13.50 -4.10 7.17
CA GLU A 25 12.45 -4.99 7.60
C GLU A 25 11.23 -4.08 7.63
N ILE A 26 10.52 -4.02 6.49
CA ILE A 26 9.11 -3.69 6.52
C ILE A 26 8.56 -4.75 7.47
N PRO A 27 8.01 -4.36 8.63
CA PRO A 27 7.43 -5.34 9.53
C PRO A 27 6.49 -6.19 8.68
N LEU A 28 6.70 -7.51 8.65
CA LEU A 28 5.73 -8.39 8.01
C LEU A 28 4.38 -8.00 8.62
N GLN A 29 3.45 -7.58 7.77
CA GLN A 29 2.15 -7.14 8.26
C GLN A 29 1.49 -8.35 8.90
N GLU A 30 1.45 -8.34 10.23
CA GLU A 30 1.12 -9.51 11.02
C GLU A 30 -0.39 -9.53 11.25
N TYR A 31 -1.09 -10.16 10.32
CA TYR A 31 -2.52 -10.37 10.44
C TYR A 31 -2.80 -11.43 11.50
N SER A 32 -3.68 -11.11 12.44
CA SER A 32 -4.13 -12.09 13.42
C SER A 32 -5.07 -13.09 12.76
N PRO A 33 -4.96 -14.40 13.07
CA PRO A 33 -5.89 -15.40 12.57
C PRO A 33 -7.35 -15.05 12.92
N VAL A 34 -8.31 -15.54 12.13
CA VAL A 34 -9.73 -15.34 12.40
C VAL A 34 -10.07 -15.85 13.81
N GLY A 35 -10.74 -15.00 14.58
CA GLY A 35 -11.14 -15.23 15.97
C GLY A 35 -10.05 -14.96 17.01
N VAL A 36 -8.87 -14.52 16.59
CA VAL A 36 -7.72 -14.22 17.47
C VAL A 36 -7.49 -12.72 17.53
N ILE A 37 -7.37 -12.19 18.74
CA ILE A 37 -6.93 -10.83 19.03
C ILE A 37 -5.65 -10.95 19.87
N PRO A 38 -4.55 -10.25 19.52
CA PRO A 38 -3.35 -10.25 20.35
C PRO A 38 -3.60 -9.65 21.74
N ASP A 39 -3.03 -10.24 22.78
CA ASP A 39 -3.26 -9.84 24.18
C ASP A 39 -2.99 -8.35 24.43
N TRP A 40 -1.94 -7.80 23.80
CA TRP A 40 -1.56 -6.39 23.95
C TRP A 40 -2.61 -5.40 23.44
N VAL A 41 -3.58 -5.83 22.63
CA VAL A 41 -4.67 -4.96 22.13
C VAL A 41 -5.59 -4.53 23.27
N GLU A 42 -5.86 -5.39 24.25
CA GLU A 42 -6.75 -5.09 25.38
C GLU A 42 -6.23 -3.92 26.22
N GLU A 43 -4.91 -3.73 26.29
CA GLU A 43 -4.27 -2.61 26.98
C GLU A 43 -4.35 -1.28 26.21
N LYS A 44 -4.71 -1.32 24.92
CA LYS A 44 -4.68 -0.15 24.00
C LYS A 44 -6.04 0.43 23.67
N VAL A 45 -7.11 -0.28 23.98
CA VAL A 45 -8.48 0.09 23.62
C VAL A 45 -9.40 0.05 24.83
N SER A 46 -10.54 0.73 24.76
CA SER A 46 -11.56 0.61 25.80
C SER A 46 -12.24 -0.77 25.77
N VAL A 47 -12.94 -1.14 26.84
CA VAL A 47 -13.73 -2.39 26.89
C VAL A 47 -14.75 -2.45 25.73
N GLU A 48 -15.37 -1.32 25.40
CA GLU A 48 -16.34 -1.23 24.30
C GLU A 48 -15.67 -1.42 22.93
N GLU A 49 -14.54 -0.75 22.71
CA GLU A 49 -13.74 -0.90 21.49
C GLU A 49 -13.23 -2.34 21.33
N PHE A 50 -12.83 -3.00 22.42
CA PHE A 50 -12.40 -4.39 22.41
C PHE A 50 -13.52 -5.35 21.97
N GLN A 51 -14.76 -5.13 22.42
CA GLN A 51 -15.90 -5.95 21.96
C GLN A 51 -16.20 -5.79 20.47
N LEU A 52 -15.96 -4.58 19.92
CA LEU A 52 -16.04 -4.37 18.47
C LEU A 52 -14.95 -5.17 17.75
N TRP A 53 -13.70 -5.14 18.22
CA TRP A 53 -12.61 -5.93 17.64
C TRP A 53 -12.82 -7.44 17.77
N LYS A 54 -13.49 -7.91 18.82
CA LYS A 54 -13.93 -9.31 18.96
C LYS A 54 -14.99 -9.69 17.93
N THR A 55 -15.89 -8.76 17.61
CA THR A 55 -16.86 -8.97 16.54
C THR A 55 -16.17 -8.99 15.18
N MET A 56 -15.29 -8.03 14.90
CA MET A 56 -14.54 -7.95 13.64
C MET A 56 -13.67 -9.17 13.39
N SER A 57 -12.88 -9.60 14.39
CA SER A 57 -11.99 -10.77 14.27
C SER A 57 -12.74 -12.07 14.03
N SER A 58 -14.02 -12.18 14.40
CA SER A 58 -14.83 -13.38 14.12
C SER A 58 -15.02 -13.66 12.62
N VAL A 59 -14.85 -12.62 11.78
CA VAL A 59 -14.96 -12.70 10.32
C VAL A 59 -13.62 -12.43 9.66
N TYR A 60 -12.91 -11.35 10.03
CA TYR A 60 -11.71 -10.90 9.33
C TYR A 60 -10.41 -11.30 10.02
N GLN A 61 -9.34 -11.41 9.23
CA GLN A 61 -7.97 -11.41 9.74
C GLN A 61 -7.51 -9.95 9.87
N VAL A 62 -7.44 -9.43 11.10
CA VAL A 62 -7.20 -8.00 11.35
C VAL A 62 -5.72 -7.75 11.60
N ASP A 63 -5.17 -6.71 10.95
CA ASP A 63 -3.88 -6.13 11.34
C ASP A 63 -4.10 -5.08 12.44
N TYR A 64 -3.69 -5.41 13.66
CA TYR A 64 -3.82 -4.52 14.82
C TYR A 64 -2.70 -3.49 14.96
N ASN A 65 -1.63 -3.55 14.14
CA ASN A 65 -0.45 -2.69 14.32
C ASN A 65 -0.74 -1.18 14.29
N PHE A 66 -1.87 -0.77 13.73
CA PHE A 66 -2.37 0.60 13.80
C PHE A 66 -2.52 1.11 15.25
N LEU A 67 -2.86 0.25 16.21
CA LEU A 67 -2.99 0.61 17.64
C LEU A 67 -1.65 0.88 18.34
N LYS A 68 -0.52 0.55 17.72
CA LYS A 68 0.81 0.91 18.24
C LYS A 68 1.17 2.37 17.95
N GLN A 69 0.34 3.08 17.19
CA GLN A 69 0.57 4.45 16.74
C GLN A 69 -0.31 5.43 17.54
N GLU A 70 0.10 6.70 17.60
CA GLU A 70 -0.76 7.76 18.12
C GLU A 70 -1.88 8.07 17.12
N ILE A 71 -3.12 8.05 17.60
CA ILE A 71 -4.32 8.31 16.79
C ILE A 71 -4.97 9.59 17.29
N SER A 72 -5.19 10.56 16.41
CA SER A 72 -5.97 11.75 16.78
C SER A 72 -7.41 11.38 17.14
N PHE A 73 -8.02 12.17 18.02
CA PHE A 73 -9.40 11.93 18.47
C PHE A 73 -10.37 11.82 17.29
N ASP A 74 -10.29 12.71 16.31
CA ASP A 74 -11.18 12.72 15.14
C ASP A 74 -11.01 11.48 14.26
N LYS A 75 -9.76 11.05 14.01
CA LYS A 75 -9.47 9.82 13.24
C LYS A 75 -9.97 8.59 13.98
N LYS A 76 -9.76 8.54 15.29
CA LYS A 76 -10.23 7.44 16.14
C LYS A 76 -11.76 7.38 16.09
N LYS A 77 -12.43 8.53 16.25
CA LYS A 77 -13.88 8.64 16.17
C LYS A 77 -14.40 8.15 14.82
N SER A 78 -13.84 8.64 13.70
CA SER A 78 -14.27 8.23 12.36
C SER A 78 -14.07 6.73 12.12
N LEU A 79 -12.92 6.17 12.52
CA LEU A 79 -12.66 4.74 12.43
C LEU A 79 -13.78 3.93 13.12
N TYR A 80 -14.14 4.29 14.34
CA TYR A 80 -15.13 3.52 15.10
C TYR A 80 -16.58 3.78 14.65
N GLU A 81 -16.97 5.05 14.48
CA GLU A 81 -18.35 5.42 14.15
C GLU A 81 -18.70 5.11 12.69
N ASP A 82 -17.80 5.38 11.75
CA ASP A 82 -18.13 5.33 10.32
C ASP A 82 -17.80 3.97 9.69
N ILE A 83 -16.86 3.21 10.27
CA ILE A 83 -16.36 1.95 9.69
C ILE A 83 -16.65 0.76 10.60
N VAL A 84 -16.08 0.73 11.80
CA VAL A 84 -16.08 -0.48 12.64
C VAL A 84 -17.48 -0.81 13.18
N LYS A 85 -18.22 0.17 13.70
CA LYS A 85 -19.57 -0.07 14.24
C LYS A 85 -20.56 -0.53 13.15
N PRO A 86 -20.65 0.12 11.97
CA PRO A 86 -21.50 -0.37 10.88
C PRO A 86 -21.15 -1.80 10.45
N LEU A 87 -19.86 -2.11 10.29
CA LEU A 87 -19.43 -3.47 9.94
C LEU A 87 -19.78 -4.48 11.03
N CYS A 88 -19.57 -4.15 12.30
CA CYS A 88 -19.99 -5.02 13.40
C CYS A 88 -21.52 -5.28 13.39
N ALA A 89 -22.32 -4.27 13.04
CA ALA A 89 -23.76 -4.45 12.90
C ALA A 89 -24.13 -5.39 11.73
N ALA A 90 -23.45 -5.26 10.59
CA ALA A 90 -23.62 -6.15 9.43
C ALA A 90 -23.19 -7.60 9.74
N ILE A 91 -22.06 -7.78 10.42
CA ILE A 91 -21.57 -9.10 10.90
C ILE A 91 -22.62 -9.77 11.79
N LYS A 92 -23.18 -9.03 12.77
CA LYS A 92 -24.21 -9.56 13.69
C LYS A 92 -25.51 -9.96 12.98
N LYS A 93 -25.83 -9.32 11.85
CA LYS A 93 -26.96 -9.70 10.98
C LYS A 93 -26.64 -10.87 10.05
N GLY A 94 -25.39 -11.31 9.98
CA GLY A 94 -24.95 -12.39 9.09
C GLY A 94 -24.66 -11.95 7.65
N GLU A 95 -24.53 -10.65 7.40
CA GLU A 95 -24.37 -10.09 6.04
C GLU A 95 -22.94 -10.28 5.49
N CYS A 96 -21.94 -10.48 6.36
CA CYS A 96 -20.52 -10.58 6.01
C CYS A 96 -19.98 -12.02 5.91
N GLN A 97 -20.83 -13.06 5.82
CA GLN A 97 -20.35 -14.45 5.86
C GLN A 97 -19.44 -14.82 4.68
N ASN A 98 -19.67 -14.22 3.50
CA ASN A 98 -18.85 -14.45 2.31
C ASN A 98 -17.45 -13.80 2.41
N GLU A 99 -17.22 -12.94 3.41
CA GLU A 99 -15.98 -12.20 3.60
C GLU A 99 -15.09 -12.85 4.68
N LYS A 100 -15.54 -13.98 5.23
CA LYS A 100 -14.81 -14.69 6.29
C LYS A 100 -13.41 -15.08 5.83
N GLY A 101 -12.40 -14.71 6.62
CA GLY A 101 -10.99 -14.94 6.36
C GLY A 101 -10.32 -13.86 5.51
N GLN A 102 -11.05 -12.85 5.02
CA GLN A 102 -10.43 -11.73 4.30
C GLN A 102 -9.57 -10.87 5.26
N LEU A 103 -8.55 -10.25 4.68
CA LEU A 103 -7.64 -9.37 5.40
C LEU A 103 -8.31 -8.01 5.64
N PHE A 104 -8.23 -7.50 6.86
CA PHE A 104 -8.72 -6.17 7.23
C PHE A 104 -7.57 -5.32 7.75
N THR A 105 -7.19 -4.30 6.97
CA THR A 105 -6.10 -3.38 7.29
C THR A 105 -6.65 -2.00 7.60
N ILE A 106 -6.19 -1.40 8.70
CA ILE A 106 -6.49 -0.02 9.05
C ILE A 106 -5.25 0.82 8.76
N ASN A 107 -5.36 1.71 7.78
CA ASN A 107 -4.31 2.65 7.47
C ASN A 107 -4.57 4.00 8.16
N LEU A 108 -4.10 4.16 9.40
CA LEU A 108 -4.18 5.46 10.10
C LEU A 108 -3.22 6.51 9.54
N PHE A 109 -2.10 6.02 8.99
CA PHE A 109 -1.16 6.79 8.21
C PHE A 109 -1.73 6.97 6.81
N SER A 110 -2.62 7.94 6.69
CA SER A 110 -2.39 8.91 5.64
C SER A 110 -1.30 9.89 6.13
N ASN A 111 -0.08 9.43 6.42
CA ASN A 111 1.07 10.30 6.16
C ASN A 111 1.22 10.28 4.63
N ARG A 112 0.18 10.83 4.01
CA ARG A 112 0.08 11.00 2.57
C ARG A 112 1.32 11.77 2.22
N ASP A 113 2.16 11.15 1.40
CA ASP A 113 3.38 11.79 1.00
C ASP A 113 3.00 13.02 0.17
N THR A 114 3.07 14.19 0.82
CA THR A 114 2.88 15.50 0.21
C THR A 114 4.18 16.03 -0.39
N SER A 115 5.30 15.32 -0.18
CA SER A 115 6.62 15.69 -0.72
C SER A 115 6.84 15.17 -2.14
N VAL A 116 5.95 14.30 -2.64
CA VAL A 116 5.95 13.85 -4.03
C VAL A 116 5.87 15.06 -4.96
N HIS A 117 6.93 15.24 -5.74
CA HIS A 117 7.02 16.32 -6.70
C HIS A 117 6.29 15.93 -7.99
N TRP A 118 5.22 16.65 -8.30
CA TRP A 118 4.44 16.45 -9.52
C TRP A 118 4.89 17.40 -10.62
N GLU A 119 5.13 16.83 -11.79
CA GLU A 119 5.40 17.57 -13.02
C GLU A 119 4.16 17.54 -13.92
N ARG A 120 3.71 18.74 -14.32
CA ARG A 120 2.61 18.89 -15.27
C ARG A 120 3.11 18.68 -16.69
N GLU A 121 2.77 17.52 -17.26
CA GLU A 121 3.14 17.19 -18.63
C GLU A 121 2.14 17.75 -19.65
N ILE A 122 0.84 17.73 -19.32
CA ILE A 122 -0.20 18.23 -20.21
C ILE A 122 -1.15 19.15 -19.44
N LEU A 123 -1.43 20.31 -20.04
CA LEU A 123 -2.53 21.19 -19.67
C LEU A 123 -3.32 21.58 -20.91
N PHE A 124 -4.57 21.13 -20.99
CA PHE A 124 -5.49 21.52 -22.05
C PHE A 124 -6.72 22.19 -21.44
N ARG A 125 -6.98 23.44 -21.80
CA ARG A 125 -8.19 24.15 -21.35
C ARG A 125 -9.35 23.78 -22.27
N ILE A 126 -10.33 23.06 -21.72
CA ILE A 126 -11.56 22.72 -22.43
C ILE A 126 -12.43 23.99 -22.52
N ASN A 127 -12.47 24.77 -21.45
CA ASN A 127 -13.02 26.13 -21.43
C ASN A 127 -12.32 26.97 -20.33
N GLU A 128 -12.89 28.13 -19.95
CA GLU A 128 -12.34 29.02 -18.92
C GLU A 128 -12.22 28.39 -17.52
N HIS A 129 -13.01 27.35 -17.23
CA HIS A 129 -13.14 26.76 -15.89
C HIS A 129 -12.78 25.29 -15.83
N ILE A 130 -12.84 24.58 -16.96
CA ILE A 130 -12.57 23.16 -17.06
C ILE A 130 -11.24 22.95 -17.78
N ARG A 131 -10.33 22.27 -17.09
CA ARG A 131 -9.04 21.85 -17.63
C ARG A 131 -8.92 20.33 -17.63
N PHE A 132 -8.26 19.80 -18.65
CA PHE A 132 -7.70 18.47 -18.68
C PHE A 132 -6.21 18.55 -18.34
N CYS A 133 -5.78 17.70 -17.42
CA CYS A 133 -4.41 17.65 -16.95
C CYS A 133 -3.84 16.23 -17.06
N LYS A 134 -2.55 16.14 -17.37
CA LYS A 134 -1.73 14.97 -17.12
C LYS A 134 -0.57 15.38 -16.21
N GLU A 135 -0.52 14.78 -15.04
CA GLU A 135 0.52 15.03 -14.03
C GLU A 135 1.33 13.74 -13.84
N LYS A 136 2.62 13.87 -13.62
CA LYS A 136 3.56 12.75 -13.56
C LYS A 136 4.54 12.90 -12.41
N SER A 137 4.94 11.78 -11.79
CA SER A 137 5.95 11.80 -10.73
C SER A 137 6.71 10.48 -10.63
N VAL A 138 7.99 10.55 -10.23
CA VAL A 138 8.78 9.38 -9.84
C VAL A 138 8.50 9.06 -8.38
N ILE A 139 7.95 7.88 -8.11
CA ILE A 139 7.45 7.47 -6.79
C ILE A 139 8.33 6.44 -6.09
N TYR A 140 9.25 5.83 -6.83
CA TYR A 140 10.20 4.86 -6.29
C TYR A 140 11.43 4.79 -7.18
N GLN A 141 12.60 4.68 -6.56
CA GLN A 141 13.87 4.46 -7.23
C GLN A 141 14.57 3.27 -6.59
N ALA A 142 14.91 2.26 -7.40
CA ALA A 142 15.58 1.06 -6.91
C ALA A 142 17.04 1.38 -6.55
N LYS A 143 17.42 1.16 -5.29
CA LYS A 143 18.76 1.52 -4.75
C LYS A 143 19.93 0.83 -5.47
N ASN A 144 19.70 -0.34 -6.08
CA ASN A 144 20.75 -1.18 -6.66
C ASN A 144 20.64 -1.34 -8.19
N ALA A 145 19.78 -0.56 -8.84
CA ALA A 145 19.64 -0.58 -10.30
C ALA A 145 20.35 0.61 -10.95
N GLU A 146 20.70 0.48 -12.24
CA GLU A 146 21.34 1.56 -13.00
C GLU A 146 20.34 2.65 -13.43
N LYS A 147 19.10 2.26 -13.73
CA LYS A 147 18.01 3.13 -14.21
C LYS A 147 16.66 2.49 -13.91
N THR A 148 16.24 2.43 -12.65
CA THR A 148 14.95 1.83 -12.34
C THR A 148 14.13 2.70 -11.43
N ASP A 149 13.22 3.42 -12.08
CA ASP A 149 12.21 4.23 -11.45
C ASP A 149 10.83 3.62 -11.71
N LEU A 150 9.94 3.80 -10.73
CA LEU A 150 8.50 3.70 -10.94
C LEU A 150 7.92 5.08 -11.08
N GLU A 151 7.05 5.23 -12.06
CA GLU A 151 6.48 6.51 -12.41
C GLU A 151 4.97 6.43 -12.34
N CYS A 152 4.38 7.34 -11.57
CA CYS A 152 2.94 7.52 -11.52
C CYS A 152 2.52 8.60 -12.53
N SER A 153 1.49 8.32 -13.31
CA SER A 153 0.83 9.28 -14.18
C SER A 153 -0.66 9.35 -13.84
N ILE A 154 -1.20 10.56 -13.67
CA ILE A 154 -2.62 10.79 -13.41
C ILE A 154 -3.19 11.67 -14.52
N TRP A 155 -4.29 11.22 -15.12
CA TRP A 155 -5.07 11.97 -16.08
C TRP A 155 -6.40 12.33 -15.47
N TYR A 156 -6.75 13.61 -15.47
CA TYR A 156 -7.99 14.08 -14.88
C TYR A 156 -8.53 15.32 -15.56
N THR A 157 -9.84 15.55 -15.43
CA THR A 157 -10.43 16.87 -15.64
C THR A 157 -10.73 17.53 -14.31
N TYR A 158 -10.64 18.85 -14.26
CA TYR A 158 -10.95 19.65 -13.07
C TYR A 158 -11.76 20.88 -13.45
N ASP A 159 -12.91 21.04 -12.81
CA ASP A 159 -13.77 22.23 -12.87
C ASP A 159 -13.43 23.14 -11.67
N THR A 160 -12.87 24.31 -11.96
CA THR A 160 -12.41 25.26 -10.93
C THR A 160 -13.55 25.99 -10.23
N ILE A 161 -14.75 26.04 -10.81
CA ILE A 161 -15.92 26.68 -10.18
C ILE A 161 -16.61 25.69 -9.24
N LYS A 162 -16.84 24.46 -9.72
CA LYS A 162 -17.56 23.44 -8.94
C LYS A 162 -16.67 22.71 -7.93
N GLU A 163 -15.36 22.86 -8.09
CA GLU A 163 -14.34 22.11 -7.36
C GLU A 163 -14.56 20.60 -7.53
N GLU A 164 -14.86 20.20 -8.76
CA GLU A 164 -15.12 18.82 -9.16
C GLU A 164 -13.97 18.29 -9.99
N CYS A 165 -13.49 17.10 -9.63
CA CYS A 165 -12.44 16.41 -10.37
C CYS A 165 -12.96 15.06 -10.86
N HIS A 166 -12.71 14.77 -12.14
CA HIS A 166 -12.95 13.45 -12.71
C HIS A 166 -11.61 12.83 -13.09
N ILE A 167 -11.21 11.80 -12.35
CA ILE A 167 -10.02 11.00 -12.65
C ILE A 167 -10.39 10.08 -13.82
N LEU A 168 -9.66 10.23 -14.93
CA LEU A 168 -9.88 9.45 -16.15
C LEU A 168 -9.02 8.19 -16.15
N LYS A 169 -7.80 8.32 -15.63
CA LYS A 169 -6.82 7.23 -15.58
C LYS A 169 -5.76 7.52 -14.52
N CYS A 170 -5.24 6.48 -13.91
CA CYS A 170 -4.01 6.53 -13.12
C CYS A 170 -3.22 5.26 -13.40
N ASP A 171 -1.95 5.42 -13.78
CA ASP A 171 -1.04 4.30 -14.03
C ASP A 171 0.21 4.46 -13.16
N ILE A 172 0.74 3.34 -12.69
CA ILE A 172 2.10 3.25 -12.18
C ILE A 172 2.84 2.27 -13.06
N VAL A 173 3.85 2.77 -13.78
CA VAL A 173 4.63 1.97 -14.72
C VAL A 173 6.10 2.04 -14.37
N SER A 174 6.84 0.97 -14.68
CA SER A 174 8.28 1.06 -14.68
C SER A 174 8.77 1.55 -16.04
N ILE A 175 9.74 2.45 -16.00
CA ILE A 175 10.42 2.95 -17.20
C ILE A 175 11.64 2.08 -17.59
N ALA A 176 11.94 1.05 -16.81
CA ALA A 176 13.12 0.20 -17.01
C ALA A 176 12.80 -1.04 -17.88
N PRO A 177 13.70 -1.45 -18.79
CA PRO A 177 13.55 -2.71 -19.51
C PRO A 177 13.64 -3.90 -18.55
N PHE A 178 12.94 -4.99 -18.88
CA PHE A 178 12.90 -6.23 -18.07
C PHE A 178 12.46 -6.01 -16.61
N SER A 179 11.53 -5.07 -16.42
CA SER A 179 10.90 -4.82 -15.14
C SER A 179 9.38 -4.84 -15.28
N SER A 180 8.69 -5.11 -14.19
CA SER A 180 7.24 -5.13 -14.17
C SER A 180 6.71 -4.77 -12.79
N PHE A 181 5.68 -3.94 -12.78
CA PHE A 181 4.93 -3.60 -11.59
C PHE A 181 3.45 -3.69 -11.90
N ASN A 182 2.73 -4.56 -11.19
CA ASN A 182 1.30 -4.73 -11.31
C ASN A 182 0.65 -4.42 -9.96
N PRO A 183 0.46 -3.14 -9.61
CA PRO A 183 -0.14 -2.76 -8.35
C PRO A 183 -1.66 -2.91 -8.37
N VAL A 184 -2.22 -3.18 -7.20
CA VAL A 184 -3.60 -2.80 -6.89
C VAL A 184 -3.60 -1.31 -6.60
N LEU A 185 -4.41 -0.56 -7.34
CA LEU A 185 -4.50 0.90 -7.27
C LEU A 185 -5.86 1.32 -6.75
N ASN A 186 -5.86 2.28 -5.82
CA ASN A 186 -7.04 3.03 -5.43
C ASN A 186 -6.75 4.52 -5.59
N VAL A 187 -7.59 5.22 -6.34
CA VAL A 187 -7.42 6.64 -6.62
C VAL A 187 -8.75 7.35 -6.42
N SER A 188 -8.72 8.42 -5.64
CA SER A 188 -9.93 9.16 -5.27
C SER A 188 -9.67 10.65 -5.21
N TYR A 189 -10.70 11.43 -5.52
CA TYR A 189 -10.68 12.88 -5.32
C TYR A 189 -11.34 13.25 -3.99
N GLU A 190 -10.66 14.07 -3.20
CA GLU A 190 -11.13 14.60 -1.93
C GLU A 190 -11.48 16.08 -2.08
N LYS A 191 -12.78 16.36 -2.14
CA LYS A 191 -13.29 17.71 -2.43
C LYS A 191 -12.86 18.76 -1.41
N GLU A 192 -12.91 18.44 -0.11
CA GLU A 192 -12.58 19.38 0.96
C GLU A 192 -11.12 19.86 0.91
N SER A 193 -10.20 18.95 0.58
CA SER A 193 -8.76 19.25 0.51
C SER A 193 -8.29 19.62 -0.90
N LYS A 194 -9.13 19.39 -1.92
CA LYS A 194 -8.80 19.50 -3.36
C LYS A 194 -7.61 18.63 -3.73
N TRP A 195 -7.54 17.42 -3.19
CA TRP A 195 -6.45 16.47 -3.43
C TRP A 195 -6.94 15.28 -4.24
N ILE A 196 -6.09 14.79 -5.13
CA ILE A 196 -6.20 13.43 -5.66
C ILE A 196 -5.29 12.56 -4.80
N SER A 197 -5.89 11.60 -4.10
CA SER A 197 -5.18 10.61 -3.28
C SER A 197 -4.94 9.37 -4.12
N VAL A 198 -3.71 8.87 -4.11
CA VAL A 198 -3.32 7.62 -4.76
C VAL A 198 -2.75 6.68 -3.71
N ASN A 199 -3.41 5.54 -3.54
CA ASN A 199 -2.94 4.44 -2.72
C ASN A 199 -2.60 3.26 -3.63
N TYR A 200 -1.45 2.64 -3.39
CA TYR A 200 -1.04 1.48 -4.16
C TYR A 200 -0.36 0.44 -3.30
N VAL A 201 -0.54 -0.82 -3.67
CA VAL A 201 0.23 -1.95 -3.13
C VAL A 201 0.53 -2.93 -4.26
N GLY A 202 1.76 -3.43 -4.31
CA GLY A 202 2.15 -4.39 -5.34
C GLY A 202 3.56 -4.92 -5.14
N CYS A 203 3.92 -5.91 -5.95
CA CYS A 203 5.28 -6.42 -6.03
C CYS A 203 5.96 -5.89 -7.30
N PHE A 204 7.11 -5.26 -7.12
CA PHE A 204 7.95 -4.76 -8.20
C PHE A 204 9.08 -5.74 -8.49
N TYR A 205 9.14 -6.19 -9.75
CA TYR A 205 10.16 -7.11 -10.24
C TYR A 205 11.09 -6.37 -11.20
N TYR A 206 12.40 -6.49 -11.00
CA TYR A 206 13.41 -5.86 -11.85
C TYR A 206 14.74 -6.61 -11.80
N LEU A 207 15.65 -6.30 -12.74
CA LEU A 207 17.02 -6.79 -12.72
C LEU A 207 17.96 -5.76 -12.07
N ASP A 208 18.80 -6.20 -11.14
CA ASP A 208 19.86 -5.34 -10.60
C ASP A 208 21.03 -5.15 -11.61
N LYS A 209 22.03 -4.34 -11.22
CA LYS A 209 23.23 -4.09 -12.04
C LYS A 209 24.01 -5.36 -12.42
N LEU A 210 23.88 -6.42 -11.65
CA LEU A 210 24.54 -7.71 -11.89
C LEU A 210 23.63 -8.67 -12.69
N LYS A 211 22.46 -8.21 -13.13
CA LYS A 211 21.42 -8.98 -13.82
C LYS A 211 20.78 -10.07 -12.97
N ASN A 212 20.80 -9.93 -11.65
CA ASN A 212 20.01 -10.79 -10.79
C ASN A 212 18.59 -10.26 -10.68
N GLU A 213 17.63 -11.18 -10.64
CA GLU A 213 16.24 -10.85 -10.38
C GLU A 213 16.06 -10.36 -8.94
N GLN A 214 15.37 -9.24 -8.81
CA GLN A 214 14.99 -8.63 -7.56
C GLN A 214 13.48 -8.51 -7.50
N SER A 215 12.91 -8.75 -6.32
CA SER A 215 11.50 -8.55 -6.03
C SER A 215 11.35 -7.71 -4.77
N VAL A 216 10.61 -6.61 -4.85
CA VAL A 216 10.34 -5.73 -3.71
C VAL A 216 8.84 -5.50 -3.59
N SER A 217 8.28 -5.79 -2.42
CA SER A 217 6.92 -5.39 -2.09
C SER A 217 6.90 -3.89 -1.79
N LEU A 218 6.11 -3.15 -2.54
CA LEU A 218 5.95 -1.71 -2.42
C LEU A 218 4.53 -1.39 -2.00
N ARG A 219 4.42 -0.42 -1.11
CA ARG A 219 3.18 0.23 -0.73
C ARG A 219 3.44 1.72 -0.67
N GLY A 220 2.52 2.51 -1.20
CA GLY A 220 2.60 3.95 -1.06
C GLY A 220 1.23 4.60 -0.99
N ASP A 221 1.23 5.79 -0.40
CA ASP A 221 0.08 6.64 -0.21
C ASP A 221 0.56 8.08 -0.39
N PHE A 222 0.21 8.70 -1.51
CA PHE A 222 0.67 10.04 -1.87
C PHE A 222 -0.47 10.86 -2.47
N VAL A 223 -0.26 12.18 -2.51
CA VAL A 223 -1.27 13.11 -3.03
C VAL A 223 -0.74 14.03 -4.11
N LEU A 224 -1.64 14.35 -5.03
CA LEU A 224 -1.54 15.48 -5.92
C LEU A 224 -2.50 16.57 -5.43
N LYS A 225 -1.97 17.73 -5.05
CA LYS A 225 -2.77 18.90 -4.73
C LYS A 225 -3.21 19.60 -6.02
N LEU A 226 -4.51 19.82 -6.17
CA LEU A 226 -5.05 20.58 -7.29
C LEU A 226 -5.01 22.07 -6.97
N GLU A 227 -4.41 22.85 -7.87
CA GLU A 227 -4.34 24.33 -7.79
C GLU A 227 -5.44 25.03 -8.59
#